data_AF-A0A3P5YTF4-F1
#
_entry.id   AF-A0A3P5YTF4-F1
#
_cell.length_a   1.000
_cell.length_b   1.000
_cell.length_c   1.000
_cell.angle_alpha   90.00
_cell.angle_beta   90.00
_cell.angle_gamma   90.00
#
_symmetry.space_group_name_H-M   'P 1'
#
loop_
_entity.id
_entity.type
_entity.pdbx_description
1 polymer ?
#
loop_
_entity_poly.entity_id
_entity_poly.type
_entity_poly.pdbx_seq_one_letter_code
_entity_poly.pdbx_strand_id
1 'polypeptide(L)'
;MKEVVKVYTPMIWADRHWVGLAIDLRAGHVDVLDSLPSLYNEERVQRFLRPILQMLPYLIRYVAKNNSRDLSPFTCQRRTGTYENSRSGDCGPVCAKFMELHLYGDPYPHMSGLTDGMVDKFRQQYAMEAYKTIVLPAYY
;
A
#
# COMPACT_ATOMS: atom_id res chain seq x y z
N MET A 1 -8.04 -21.28 12.73
CA MET A 1 -7.83 -19.84 12.46
C MET A 1 -6.99 -19.73 11.19
N LYS A 2 -7.37 -18.92 10.21
CA LYS A 2 -6.52 -18.69 9.03
C LYS A 2 -5.32 -17.85 9.47
N GLU A 3 -4.12 -18.31 9.15
CA GLU A 3 -2.89 -17.56 9.44
C GLU A 3 -2.85 -16.29 8.56
N VAL A 4 -2.71 -15.13 9.18
CA VAL A 4 -2.54 -13.87 8.44
C VAL A 4 -1.08 -13.78 8.02
N VAL A 5 -0.84 -13.93 6.71
CA VAL A 5 0.52 -13.91 6.15
C VAL A 5 0.92 -12.50 5.74
N LYS A 6 -0.02 -11.71 5.21
CA LYS A 6 0.26 -10.40 4.62
C LYS A 6 -0.75 -9.35 5.08
N VAL A 7 -0.27 -8.16 5.41
CA VAL A 7 -1.08 -7.00 5.80
C VAL A 7 -0.89 -5.89 4.77
N TYR A 8 -1.98 -5.27 4.36
CA TYR A 8 -1.96 -4.13 3.44
C TYR A 8 -2.38 -2.88 4.18
N THR A 9 -1.60 -1.81 4.02
CA THR A 9 -1.93 -0.51 4.62
C THR A 9 -1.43 0.62 3.73
N PRO A 10 -2.18 1.72 3.59
CA PRO A 10 -1.65 2.93 3.00
C PRO A 10 -0.66 3.61 3.96
N MET A 11 0.27 4.38 3.40
CA MET A 11 1.14 5.31 4.13
C MET A 11 1.21 6.62 3.36
N ILE A 12 1.14 7.74 4.08
CA ILE A 12 1.32 9.07 3.49
C ILE A 12 2.74 9.58 3.76
N TRP A 13 3.43 10.02 2.72
CA TRP A 13 4.77 10.59 2.79
C TRP A 13 4.72 12.10 2.65
N ALA A 14 5.38 12.78 3.60
CA ALA A 14 5.45 14.24 3.70
C ALA A 14 4.09 14.93 3.52
N ASP A 15 3.03 14.31 4.05
CA ASP A 15 1.64 14.78 4.03
C ASP A 15 1.07 15.06 2.62
N ARG A 16 1.65 14.42 1.58
CA ARG A 16 1.33 14.73 0.17
C ARG A 16 1.18 13.51 -0.73
N HIS A 17 1.93 12.44 -0.49
CA HIS A 17 1.99 11.32 -1.42
C HIS A 17 1.59 10.02 -0.74
N TRP A 18 0.55 9.37 -1.26
CA TRP A 18 0.07 8.09 -0.77
C TRP A 18 0.79 6.93 -1.46
N VAL A 19 1.26 5.97 -0.67
CA VAL A 19 1.83 4.71 -1.14
C VAL A 19 1.17 3.52 -0.43
N GLY A 20 1.11 2.38 -1.10
CA GLY A 20 0.66 1.14 -0.50
C GLY A 20 1.83 0.38 0.11
N LEU A 21 1.63 -0.21 1.29
CA LEU A 21 2.59 -1.13 1.89
C LEU A 21 1.97 -2.53 1.89
N ALA A 22 2.65 -3.50 1.28
CA ALA A 22 2.32 -4.91 1.38
C ALA A 22 3.33 -5.59 2.31
N ILE A 23 2.93 -5.76 3.58
CA ILE A 23 3.78 -6.23 4.67
C ILE A 23 3.65 -7.75 4.78
N ASP A 24 4.68 -8.48 4.37
CA ASP A 24 4.78 -9.92 4.57
C ASP A 24 5.31 -10.20 5.98
N LEU A 25 4.40 -10.64 6.86
CA LEU A 25 4.70 -10.92 8.24
C LEU A 25 5.60 -12.15 8.39
N ARG A 26 5.57 -13.10 7.45
CA ARG A 26 6.38 -14.32 7.53
C ARG A 26 7.81 -14.04 7.08
N ALA A 27 7.96 -13.36 5.94
CA ALA A 27 9.26 -13.02 5.37
C ALA A 27 9.96 -11.88 6.12
N GLY A 28 9.22 -11.04 6.86
CA GLY A 28 9.79 -9.83 7.44
C GLY A 28 10.14 -8.82 6.35
N HIS A 29 9.29 -8.71 5.33
CA HIS A 29 9.53 -7.90 4.14
C HIS A 29 8.35 -6.98 3.85
N VAL A 30 8.62 -5.81 3.27
CA VAL A 30 7.60 -4.85 2.84
C VAL A 30 7.82 -4.48 1.38
N ASP A 31 6.87 -4.85 0.52
CA ASP A 31 6.80 -4.28 -0.83
C ASP A 31 6.14 -2.90 -0.76
N VAL A 32 6.80 -1.89 -1.31
CA VAL A 32 6.29 -0.52 -1.40
C VAL A 32 5.70 -0.31 -2.78
N LEU A 33 4.40 -0.02 -2.81
CA LEU A 33 3.58 0.15 -4.00
C LEU A 33 3.40 1.66 -4.25
N ASP A 34 4.23 2.20 -5.13
CA ASP A 34 4.35 3.63 -5.35
C ASP A 34 4.04 4.00 -6.81
N SER A 35 3.04 4.86 -7.00
CA SER A 35 2.63 5.33 -8.32
C SER A 35 3.39 6.56 -8.81
N LEU A 36 4.26 7.18 -8.03
CA LEU A 36 5.12 8.28 -8.48
C LEU A 36 6.55 8.12 -7.93
N PRO A 37 7.30 7.11 -8.42
CA PRO A 37 8.62 6.77 -7.90
C PRO A 37 9.63 7.92 -8.06
N SER A 38 9.46 8.78 -9.07
CA SER A 38 10.33 9.94 -9.33
C SER A 38 10.21 11.07 -8.30
N LEU A 39 9.15 11.10 -7.47
CA LEU A 39 8.94 12.16 -6.49
C LEU A 39 10.00 12.15 -5.37
N TYR A 40 10.40 10.96 -4.94
CA TYR A 40 11.38 10.77 -3.86
C TYR A 40 12.39 9.71 -4.25
N ASN A 41 13.68 10.04 -4.09
CA ASN A 41 14.76 9.10 -4.27
C ASN A 41 14.76 8.02 -3.18
N GLU A 42 15.54 6.97 -3.39
CA GLU A 42 15.57 5.81 -2.50
C GLU A 42 16.01 6.17 -1.07
N GLU A 43 16.98 7.07 -0.90
CA GLU A 43 17.43 7.53 0.42
C GLU A 43 16.27 8.13 1.24
N ARG A 44 15.45 8.96 0.60
CA ARG A 44 14.31 9.60 1.24
C ARG A 44 13.19 8.61 1.53
N VAL A 45 12.95 7.65 0.63
CA VAL A 45 12.03 6.53 0.88
C VAL A 45 12.46 5.71 2.09
N GLN A 46 13.74 5.34 2.18
CA GLN A 46 14.28 4.62 3.32
C GLN A 46 14.12 5.42 4.62
N ARG A 47 14.30 6.74 4.58
CA ARG A 47 14.05 7.60 5.75
C ARG A 47 12.60 7.57 6.22
N PHE A 48 11.63 7.54 5.30
CA PHE A 48 10.21 7.40 5.66
C PHE A 48 9.90 6.02 6.25
N LEU A 49 10.45 4.95 5.68
CA LEU A 49 10.10 3.58 6.06
C LEU A 49 10.82 3.08 7.31
N ARG A 50 12.04 3.55 7.58
CA ARG A 50 12.89 3.05 8.66
C ARG A 50 12.18 2.94 10.03
N PRO A 51 11.42 3.94 10.51
CA PRO A 51 10.70 3.82 11.79
C PRO A 51 9.69 2.66 11.77
N ILE A 52 8.99 2.46 10.66
CA ILE A 52 8.00 1.39 10.50
C ILE A 52 8.70 0.03 10.50
N LEU A 53 9.75 -0.12 9.69
CA LEU A 53 10.50 -1.38 9.56
C LEU A 53 11.14 -1.83 10.89
N GLN A 54 11.61 -0.88 11.70
CA GLN A 54 12.16 -1.14 13.02
C GLN A 54 11.07 -1.50 14.04
N MET A 55 9.88 -0.92 13.93
CA MET A 55 8.78 -1.11 14.88
C MET A 55 7.99 -2.41 14.65
N LEU A 56 7.79 -2.80 13.38
CA LEU A 56 6.99 -3.97 12.99
C LEU A 56 7.31 -5.28 13.77
N PRO A 57 8.57 -5.73 13.91
CA PRO A 57 8.84 -6.99 14.61
C PRO A 57 8.42 -6.96 16.08
N TYR A 58 8.56 -5.80 16.75
CA TYR A 58 8.12 -5.60 18.13
C TYR A 58 6.59 -5.63 18.24
N LEU A 59 5.89 -4.92 17.35
CA LEU A 59 4.43 -4.93 17.31
C LEU A 59 3.87 -6.33 17.08
N ILE A 60 4.47 -7.10 16.17
CA ILE A 60 4.02 -8.47 15.88
C ILE A 60 4.25 -9.37 17.09
N ARG A 61 5.41 -9.29 17.74
CA ARG A 61 5.67 -10.05 18.97
C ARG A 61 4.62 -9.73 20.04
N TYR A 62 4.30 -8.45 20.23
CA TYR A 62 3.31 -8.00 21.20
C TYR A 62 1.89 -8.47 20.87
N VAL A 63 1.42 -8.23 19.64
CA VAL A 63 0.03 -8.52 19.21
C VAL A 63 -0.19 -10.01 19.01
N ALA A 64 0.74 -10.71 18.35
CA ALA A 64 0.61 -12.14 18.06
C ALA A 64 1.11 -13.04 19.19
N LYS A 65 1.62 -12.46 20.30
CA LYS A 65 2.25 -13.19 21.42
C LYS A 65 3.34 -14.16 20.96
N ASN A 66 4.04 -13.79 19.89
CA ASN A 66 5.04 -14.64 19.24
C ASN A 66 6.45 -14.32 19.76
N ASN A 67 6.80 -14.90 20.91
CA ASN A 67 8.08 -14.65 21.60
C ASN A 67 9.31 -15.17 20.83
N SER A 68 9.14 -16.11 19.90
CA SER A 68 10.24 -16.68 19.11
C SER A 68 10.60 -15.85 17.88
N ARG A 69 9.78 -14.87 17.48
CA ARG A 69 10.06 -14.01 16.32
C ARG A 69 11.31 -13.18 16.57
N ASP A 70 12.25 -13.15 15.63
CA ASP A 70 13.40 -12.22 15.67
C ASP A 70 12.96 -10.74 15.67
N LEU A 71 13.78 -9.88 16.30
CA LEU A 71 13.57 -8.43 16.40
C LEU A 71 14.35 -7.64 15.35
N SER A 72 15.04 -8.31 14.43
CA SER A 72 15.67 -7.65 13.29
C SER A 72 14.65 -6.79 12.52
N PRO A 73 15.05 -5.58 12.09
CA PRO A 73 14.17 -4.73 11.28
C PRO A 73 13.72 -5.45 10.03
N PHE A 74 12.49 -5.16 9.60
CA PHE A 74 12.00 -5.66 8.32
C PHE A 74 12.83 -5.11 7.17
N THR A 75 12.92 -5.88 6.10
CA THR A 75 13.45 -5.42 4.83
C THR A 75 12.35 -4.74 4.01
N CYS A 76 12.71 -3.92 3.03
CA CYS A 76 11.74 -3.36 2.10
C CYS A 76 12.29 -3.26 0.69
N GLN A 77 11.39 -3.25 -0.28
CA GLN A 77 11.71 -3.00 -1.68
C GLN A 77 10.60 -2.17 -2.32
N ARG A 78 10.98 -1.13 -3.05
CA ARG A 78 10.04 -0.38 -3.90
C ARG A 78 9.82 -1.15 -5.20
N ARG A 79 8.55 -1.43 -5.52
CA ARG A 79 8.17 -2.09 -6.78
C ARG A 79 8.41 -1.13 -7.93
N THR A 80 9.09 -1.61 -8.97
CA THR A 80 9.42 -0.85 -10.18
C THR A 80 8.62 -1.36 -11.37
N GLY A 81 8.62 -0.60 -12.47
CA GLY A 81 7.93 -0.99 -13.71
C GLY A 81 6.40 -1.06 -13.57
N THR A 82 5.83 -0.26 -12.66
CA THR A 82 4.38 -0.12 -12.48
C THR A 82 3.89 1.14 -13.20
N TYR A 83 2.57 1.34 -13.26
CA TYR A 83 1.98 2.57 -13.77
C TYR A 83 2.49 3.80 -13.00
N GLU A 84 2.93 4.81 -13.76
CA GLU A 84 3.37 6.08 -13.22
C GLU A 84 2.26 7.13 -13.35
N ASN A 85 1.77 7.57 -12.20
CA ASN A 85 0.81 8.64 -12.06
C ASN A 85 1.46 10.01 -12.30
N SER A 86 1.22 10.59 -13.46
CA SER A 86 1.63 11.96 -13.78
C SER A 86 0.62 13.04 -13.34
N ARG A 87 -0.53 12.65 -12.77
CA ARG A 87 -1.66 13.53 -12.46
C ARG A 87 -1.78 13.81 -10.95
N SER A 88 -2.20 15.01 -10.59
CA SER A 88 -2.43 15.36 -9.18
C SER A 88 -3.70 14.68 -8.65
N GLY A 89 -3.64 14.14 -7.43
CA GLY A 89 -4.82 13.61 -6.73
C GLY A 89 -5.10 12.11 -6.95
N ASP A 90 -4.31 11.44 -7.78
CA ASP A 90 -4.51 10.02 -8.09
C ASP A 90 -3.70 9.06 -7.20
N CYS A 91 -2.70 9.56 -6.45
CA CYS A 91 -1.86 8.71 -5.60
C CYS A 91 -2.66 7.87 -4.61
N GLY A 92 -3.71 8.42 -4.00
CA GLY A 92 -4.59 7.68 -3.08
C GLY A 92 -5.37 6.54 -3.75
N PRO A 93 -6.19 6.84 -4.77
CA PRO A 93 -6.91 5.81 -5.53
C PRO A 93 -5.99 4.74 -6.15
N VAL A 94 -4.86 5.14 -6.72
CA VAL A 94 -3.89 4.19 -7.31
C VAL A 94 -3.22 3.34 -6.23
N CYS A 95 -2.90 3.91 -5.06
CA CYS A 95 -2.40 3.16 -3.89
C CYS A 95 -3.36 2.02 -3.51
N ALA A 96 -4.67 2.30 -3.41
CA ALA A 96 -5.67 1.26 -3.13
C ALA A 96 -5.69 0.19 -4.23
N LYS A 97 -5.67 0.61 -5.51
CA LYS A 97 -5.69 -0.31 -6.65
C LYS A 97 -4.43 -1.19 -6.74
N PHE A 98 -3.26 -0.65 -6.45
CA PHE A 98 -2.03 -1.43 -6.40
C PHE A 98 -2.06 -2.48 -5.29
N MET A 99 -2.56 -2.14 -4.10
CA MET A 99 -2.73 -3.12 -3.02
C MET A 99 -3.69 -4.25 -3.43
N GLU A 100 -4.79 -3.91 -4.10
CA GLU A 100 -5.75 -4.88 -4.65
C GLU A 100 -5.08 -5.81 -5.68
N LEU A 101 -4.40 -5.25 -6.68
CA LEU A 101 -3.71 -6.04 -7.70
C LEU A 101 -2.64 -6.94 -7.08
N HIS A 102 -1.84 -6.41 -6.16
CA HIS A 102 -0.80 -7.17 -5.47
C HIS A 102 -1.38 -8.33 -4.65
N LEU A 103 -2.52 -8.12 -3.98
CA LEU A 103 -3.24 -9.17 -3.24
C LEU A 103 -3.65 -10.33 -4.15
N TYR A 104 -4.09 -10.04 -5.37
CA TYR A 104 -4.52 -11.05 -6.35
C TYR A 104 -3.41 -11.60 -7.24
N GLY A 105 -2.13 -11.35 -6.89
CA GLY A 105 -1.00 -11.86 -7.66
C GLY A 105 -0.74 -11.11 -8.96
N ASP A 106 -1.10 -9.83 -9.00
CA ASP A 106 -0.94 -8.93 -10.14
C ASP A 106 -1.61 -9.44 -11.43
N PRO A 107 -2.94 -9.69 -11.43
CA PRO A 107 -3.65 -10.16 -12.61
C PRO A 107 -3.76 -9.05 -13.67
N TYR A 108 -4.12 -9.41 -14.91
CA TYR A 108 -4.43 -8.44 -15.97
C TYR A 108 -5.40 -7.34 -15.46
N PRO A 109 -5.14 -6.04 -15.71
CA PRO A 109 -4.15 -5.48 -16.64
C PRO A 109 -2.72 -5.39 -16.11
N HIS A 110 -2.43 -5.95 -14.94
CA HIS A 110 -1.21 -5.76 -14.15
C HIS A 110 -1.09 -4.31 -13.64
N MET A 111 -0.29 -4.11 -12.60
CA MET A 111 0.04 -2.76 -12.11
C MET A 111 0.72 -1.93 -13.19
N SER A 112 1.49 -2.56 -14.09
CA SER A 112 2.19 -1.94 -15.20
C SER A 112 1.29 -1.54 -16.37
N GLY A 113 0.15 -2.21 -16.55
CA GLY A 113 -0.78 -1.97 -17.65
C GLY A 113 -1.95 -1.06 -17.30
N LEU A 114 -1.98 -0.47 -16.10
CA LEU A 114 -2.95 0.58 -15.80
C LEU A 114 -2.74 1.78 -16.72
N THR A 115 -3.83 2.47 -17.01
CA THR A 115 -3.86 3.68 -17.83
C THR A 115 -4.67 4.75 -17.13
N ASP A 116 -4.46 6.01 -17.48
CA ASP A 116 -5.24 7.14 -16.92
C ASP A 116 -6.76 6.93 -17.07
N GLY A 117 -7.22 6.40 -18.20
CA GLY A 117 -8.63 6.08 -18.41
C GLY A 117 -9.16 4.96 -17.51
N MET A 118 -8.32 4.00 -17.12
CA MET A 118 -8.68 3.01 -16.09
C MET A 118 -8.72 3.65 -14.70
N VAL A 119 -7.79 4.56 -14.41
CA VAL A 119 -7.76 5.33 -13.16
C VAL A 119 -9.04 6.14 -12.99
N ASP A 120 -9.49 6.82 -14.04
CA ASP A 120 -10.74 7.59 -14.00
C ASP A 120 -11.96 6.70 -13.72
N LYS A 121 -12.02 5.52 -14.34
CA LYS A 121 -13.11 4.55 -14.11
C LYS A 121 -13.16 4.05 -12.68
N PHE A 122 -12.04 3.59 -12.11
CA PHE A 122 -12.07 3.08 -10.74
C PHE A 122 -12.24 4.21 -9.71
N ARG A 123 -11.78 5.44 -9.99
CA ARG A 123 -12.06 6.60 -9.14
C ARG A 123 -13.55 6.90 -9.06
N GLN A 124 -14.26 6.87 -10.18
CA GLN A 124 -15.71 7.01 -10.23
C GLN A 124 -16.41 5.91 -9.43
N GLN A 125 -15.94 4.67 -9.56
CA GLN A 125 -16.48 3.54 -8.80
C GLN A 125 -16.29 3.73 -7.28
N TYR A 126 -15.07 4.08 -6.84
CA TYR A 126 -14.78 4.34 -5.42
C TYR A 126 -15.64 5.48 -4.86
N ALA A 127 -15.85 6.56 -5.62
CA ALA A 127 -16.70 7.65 -5.20
C ALA A 127 -18.18 7.22 -5.03
N MET A 128 -18.69 6.42 -5.97
CA MET A 128 -20.05 5.88 -5.89
C MET A 128 -20.22 4.92 -4.71
N GLU A 129 -19.22 4.09 -4.43
CA GLU A 129 -19.22 3.18 -3.28
C GLU A 129 -19.17 3.95 -1.96
N ALA A 130 -18.28 4.95 -1.84
CA ALA A 130 -18.22 5.82 -0.67
C ALA A 130 -19.55 6.56 -0.45
N TYR A 131 -20.17 7.06 -1.51
CA TYR A 131 -21.47 7.71 -1.43
C TYR A 131 -22.55 6.74 -0.90
N LYS A 132 -22.62 5.53 -1.44
CA LYS A 132 -23.59 4.52 -1.01
C LYS A 132 -23.39 4.03 0.43
N THR A 133 -22.14 3.96 0.88
CA THR A 133 -21.79 3.34 2.17
C THR A 133 -21.68 4.33 3.33
N ILE A 134 -21.30 5.58 3.06
CA ILE A 134 -21.05 6.60 4.07
C ILE A 134 -22.13 7.69 4.02
N VAL A 135 -22.47 8.14 2.81
CA VAL A 135 -23.32 9.33 2.64
C VAL A 135 -24.80 8.98 2.68
N LEU A 136 -25.26 7.99 1.92
CA LEU A 136 -26.67 7.58 1.92
C LEU A 136 -27.19 7.16 3.30
N PRO A 137 -26.47 6.36 4.11
CA PRO A 137 -26.92 6.01 5.45
C PRO A 137 -26.95 7.18 6.43
N ALA A 138 -26.34 8.33 6.11
CA ALA A 138 -26.42 9.51 6.97
C ALA A 138 -27.74 10.29 6.78
N TYR A 139 -28.52 9.97 5.75
CA TYR A 139 -29.81 10.60 5.47
C TYR A 139 -31.02 9.78 5.96
N TYR A 140 -30.80 8.62 6.57
CA TYR A 140 -31.80 7.74 7.17
C TYR A 140 -31.39 7.35 8.58
#